data_AF-A0A5M9ZH28-F1
#
_entry.id   AF-A0A5M9ZH28-F1
#
_cell.length_a   1.000
_cell.length_b   1.000
_cell.length_c   1.000
_cell.angle_alpha   90.00
_cell.angle_beta   90.00
_cell.angle_gamma   90.00
#
_symmetry.space_group_name_H-M   'P 1'
#
loop_
_entity.id
_entity.type
_entity.pdbx_description
1 polymer ?
#
loop_
_entity_poly.entity_id
_entity_poly.type
_entity_poly.pdbx_seq_one_letter_code
_entity_poly.pdbx_strand_id
1 'polypeptide(L)'
;MTTLTRYERTDPKLGVHVLWDSSADFPSMPMDEFERRAAALTGLLPAGARDAAAQRLGPGSDHGGERAHPYDAAQLHVWELSRLEGRGRPQELGPYVIVVSDDGLPNLTVGPDDDLKEPAALAAAAGWPLLRVWMRDEDEPMPYRFLLIRP
;
A
#
# COMPACT_ATOMS: atom_id res chain seq x y z
N MET A 1 -21.58 11.61 16.00
CA MET A 1 -20.18 11.24 16.31
C MET A 1 -19.97 9.83 15.80
N THR A 2 -19.04 9.64 14.87
CA THR A 2 -18.71 8.32 14.33
C THR A 2 -17.82 7.61 15.34
N THR A 3 -18.23 6.44 15.82
CA THR A 3 -17.40 5.60 16.70
C THR A 3 -16.25 5.03 15.87
N LEU A 4 -15.02 5.35 16.25
CA LEU A 4 -13.83 4.83 15.58
C LEU A 4 -13.65 3.34 15.89
N THR A 5 -13.36 2.52 14.88
CA THR A 5 -12.88 1.15 15.11
C THR A 5 -11.43 1.18 15.63
N ARG A 6 -10.92 0.04 16.14
CA ARG A 6 -9.55 -0.07 16.68
C ARG A 6 -8.43 0.30 15.70
N TYR A 7 -8.76 0.38 14.42
CA TYR A 7 -7.84 0.66 13.31
C TYR A 7 -7.95 2.10 12.82
N GLU A 8 -9.01 2.79 13.21
CA GLU A 8 -9.29 4.16 12.79
C GLU A 8 -8.55 5.16 13.70
N ARG A 9 -7.74 6.02 13.11
CA ARG A 9 -7.09 7.13 13.79
C ARG A 9 -7.14 8.41 12.97
N THR A 10 -7.35 9.54 13.62
CA THR A 10 -7.01 10.83 13.04
C THR A 10 -5.51 11.01 13.13
N ASP A 11 -4.82 11.12 11.99
CA ASP A 11 -3.38 11.38 11.96
C ASP A 11 -3.14 12.87 11.76
N PRO A 12 -2.79 13.64 12.82
CA PRO A 12 -2.66 15.09 12.74
C PRO A 12 -1.48 15.53 11.87
N LYS A 13 -0.49 14.64 11.61
CA LYS A 13 0.62 14.95 10.71
C LYS A 13 0.18 14.85 9.25
N LEU A 14 -0.58 13.82 8.92
CA LEU A 14 -1.12 13.60 7.57
C LEU A 14 -2.40 14.42 7.31
N GLY A 15 -3.03 14.96 8.36
CA GLY A 15 -4.24 15.80 8.27
C GLY A 15 -5.49 15.06 7.81
N VAL A 16 -5.51 13.72 7.89
CA VAL A 16 -6.57 12.86 7.36
C VAL A 16 -7.03 11.82 8.38
N HIS A 17 -8.22 11.28 8.16
CA HIS A 17 -8.76 10.19 8.96
C HIS A 17 -8.35 8.85 8.36
N VAL A 18 -7.38 8.17 8.98
CA VAL A 18 -6.83 6.90 8.52
C VAL A 18 -7.69 5.75 9.04
N LEU A 19 -8.20 4.92 8.14
CA LEU A 19 -8.99 3.73 8.46
C LEU A 19 -8.12 2.49 8.63
N TRP A 20 -7.04 2.41 7.86
CA TRP A 20 -6.06 1.33 7.95
C TRP A 20 -4.69 1.83 7.50
N ASP A 21 -3.66 1.37 8.19
CA ASP A 21 -2.26 1.68 7.95
C ASP A 21 -1.46 0.38 8.01
N SER A 22 -0.87 -0.02 6.88
CA SER A 22 -0.15 -1.29 6.78
C SER A 22 1.10 -1.35 7.67
N SER A 23 1.63 -0.21 8.14
CA SER A 23 2.76 -0.21 9.07
C SER A 23 2.36 -0.40 10.53
N ALA A 24 1.06 -0.41 10.83
CA ALA A 24 0.54 -0.58 12.19
C ALA A 24 0.13 -2.03 12.52
N ASP A 25 -0.04 -2.88 11.50
CA ASP A 25 -0.46 -4.28 11.66
C ASP A 25 0.42 -5.19 10.80
N PHE A 26 1.40 -5.83 11.43
CA PHE A 26 2.31 -6.74 10.74
C PHE A 26 1.79 -8.18 10.82
N PRO A 27 1.44 -8.79 9.67
CA PRO A 27 0.92 -10.14 9.66
C PRO A 27 2.00 -11.12 10.08
N SER A 28 1.61 -12.08 10.92
CA SER A 28 2.47 -13.22 11.22
C SER A 28 2.27 -14.30 10.17
N MET A 29 3.35 -14.78 9.55
CA MET A 29 3.28 -15.73 8.43
C MET A 29 4.27 -16.89 8.64
N PRO A 30 3.83 -18.16 8.49
CA PRO A 30 4.74 -19.30 8.37
C PRO A 30 5.73 -19.10 7.22
N MET A 31 6.97 -19.57 7.37
CA MET A 31 8.01 -19.35 6.35
C MET A 31 7.67 -20.01 5.01
N ASP A 32 7.10 -21.23 5.04
CA ASP A 32 6.68 -21.96 3.83
C ASP A 32 5.59 -21.22 3.04
N GLU A 33 4.64 -20.60 3.75
CA GLU A 33 3.62 -19.73 3.17
C GLU A 33 4.24 -18.49 2.53
N PHE A 34 5.19 -17.86 3.22
CA PHE A 34 5.90 -16.68 2.75
C PHE A 34 6.66 -16.97 1.45
N GLU A 35 7.50 -18.01 1.44
CA GLU A 35 8.28 -18.39 0.26
C GLU A 35 7.38 -18.69 -0.94
N ARG A 36 6.29 -19.45 -0.72
CA ARG A 36 5.33 -19.78 -1.78
C ARG A 36 4.71 -18.53 -2.40
N ARG A 37 4.27 -17.59 -1.57
CA ARG A 37 3.64 -16.34 -2.02
C ARG A 37 4.63 -15.38 -2.64
N ALA A 38 5.83 -15.23 -2.06
CA ALA A 38 6.90 -14.41 -2.60
C ALA A 38 7.32 -14.87 -4.00
N ALA A 39 7.50 -16.19 -4.19
CA ALA A 39 7.80 -16.76 -5.49
C ALA A 39 6.67 -16.51 -6.51
N ALA A 40 5.41 -16.74 -6.11
CA ALA A 40 4.26 -16.49 -6.97
C ALA A 40 4.15 -15.00 -7.36
N LEU A 41 4.27 -14.08 -6.40
CA LEU A 41 4.23 -12.64 -6.65
C LEU A 41 5.34 -12.22 -7.62
N THR A 42 6.56 -12.67 -7.41
CA THR A 42 7.73 -12.33 -8.25
C THR A 42 7.50 -12.71 -9.71
N GLY A 43 6.91 -13.90 -9.96
CA GLY A 43 6.54 -14.34 -11.32
C GLY A 43 5.42 -13.52 -11.97
N LEU A 44 4.65 -12.77 -11.18
CA LEU A 44 3.49 -12.00 -11.61
C LEU A 44 3.77 -10.50 -11.81
N LEU A 45 4.96 -10.03 -11.39
CA LEU A 45 5.35 -8.63 -11.48
C LEU A 45 5.99 -8.29 -12.85
N PRO A 46 5.84 -7.03 -13.33
CA PRO A 46 6.62 -6.50 -14.46
C PRO A 46 8.12 -6.57 -14.18
N ALA A 47 8.94 -6.60 -15.24
CA ALA A 47 10.40 -6.80 -15.14
C ALA A 47 11.08 -5.88 -14.10
N GLY A 48 10.83 -4.57 -14.14
CA GLY A 48 11.46 -3.62 -13.20
C GLY A 48 11.07 -3.83 -11.73
N ALA A 49 9.85 -4.30 -11.45
CA ALA A 49 9.40 -4.61 -10.09
C ALA A 49 9.82 -6.01 -9.63
N ARG A 50 10.05 -6.93 -10.58
CA ARG A 50 10.46 -8.31 -10.30
C ARG A 50 11.82 -8.37 -9.62
N ASP A 51 12.80 -7.61 -10.12
CA ASP A 51 14.16 -7.66 -9.60
C ASP A 51 14.23 -7.12 -8.17
N ALA A 52 13.57 -5.97 -7.92
CA ALA A 52 13.41 -5.43 -6.57
C ALA A 52 12.70 -6.44 -5.64
N ALA A 53 11.66 -7.11 -6.13
CA ALA A 53 10.94 -8.08 -5.34
C ALA A 53 11.78 -9.34 -5.03
N ALA A 54 12.53 -9.84 -6.00
CA ALA A 54 13.43 -10.97 -5.82
C ALA A 54 14.57 -10.65 -4.83
N GLN A 55 15.10 -9.42 -4.86
CA GLN A 55 16.12 -8.98 -3.92
C GLN A 55 15.58 -8.87 -2.49
N ARG A 56 14.36 -8.36 -2.33
CA ARG A 56 13.77 -8.08 -1.01
C ARG A 56 13.09 -9.28 -0.36
N LEU A 57 12.41 -10.11 -1.16
CA LEU A 57 11.64 -11.28 -0.66
C LEU A 57 12.36 -12.62 -0.89
N GLY A 58 13.50 -12.61 -1.57
CA GLY A 58 14.27 -13.82 -1.86
C GLY A 58 15.06 -14.35 -0.65
N PRO A 59 15.93 -15.35 -0.85
CA PRO A 59 16.68 -16.05 0.20
C PRO A 59 17.64 -15.20 1.06
N GLY A 60 17.68 -13.88 0.86
CA GLY A 60 18.47 -12.91 1.62
C GLY A 60 17.67 -12.05 2.62
N SER A 61 16.35 -12.21 2.72
CA SER A 61 15.60 -11.70 3.89
C SER A 61 15.95 -12.51 5.14
N ASP A 62 15.67 -12.00 6.33
CA ASP A 62 16.15 -12.57 7.59
C ASP A 62 15.41 -13.90 7.92
N HIS A 63 15.85 -15.00 7.30
CA HIS A 63 15.17 -16.30 7.21
C HIS A 63 15.44 -17.25 8.40
N GLY A 64 15.80 -16.72 9.57
CA GLY A 64 16.37 -17.50 10.66
C GLY A 64 15.43 -18.42 11.46
N GLY A 65 14.17 -18.66 11.05
CA GLY A 65 13.21 -19.43 11.84
C GLY A 65 11.97 -19.92 11.09
N GLU A 66 11.05 -20.56 11.82
CA GLU A 66 9.81 -21.16 11.27
C GLU A 66 8.80 -20.14 10.71
N ARG A 67 9.04 -18.84 10.95
CA ARG A 67 8.15 -17.74 10.58
C ARG A 67 8.95 -16.68 9.84
N ALA A 68 8.32 -16.09 8.83
CA ALA A 68 8.88 -14.94 8.13
C ALA A 68 9.02 -13.75 9.09
N HIS A 69 10.06 -12.94 8.86
CA HIS A 69 10.25 -11.71 9.58
C HIS A 69 9.03 -10.78 9.35
N PRO A 70 8.45 -10.16 10.39
CA PRO A 70 7.17 -9.44 10.27
C PRO A 70 7.18 -8.33 9.22
N TYR A 71 8.31 -7.64 9.05
CA TYR A 71 8.44 -6.59 8.04
C TYR A 71 8.39 -7.14 6.61
N ASP A 72 9.00 -8.30 6.36
CA ASP A 72 9.00 -8.91 5.03
C ASP A 72 7.62 -9.48 4.70
N ALA A 73 6.97 -10.12 5.68
CA ALA A 73 5.59 -10.57 5.55
C ALA A 73 4.61 -9.42 5.26
N ALA A 74 4.80 -8.28 5.91
CA ALA A 74 4.03 -7.07 5.64
C ALA A 74 4.31 -6.50 4.26
N GLN A 75 5.58 -6.45 3.85
CA GLN A 75 5.98 -5.95 2.54
C GLN A 75 5.38 -6.79 1.41
N LEU A 76 5.45 -8.12 1.54
CA LEU A 76 4.80 -9.07 0.64
C LEU A 76 3.29 -8.76 0.53
N HIS A 77 2.62 -8.56 1.66
CA HIS A 77 1.18 -8.27 1.67
C HIS A 77 0.85 -6.96 0.96
N VAL A 78 1.60 -5.88 1.21
CA VAL A 78 1.43 -4.58 0.56
C VAL A 78 1.60 -4.71 -0.96
N TRP A 79 2.58 -5.49 -1.42
CA TRP A 79 2.83 -5.67 -2.84
C TRP A 79 1.81 -6.53 -3.55
N GLU A 80 1.30 -7.58 -2.90
CA GLU A 80 0.17 -8.35 -3.41
C GLU A 80 -1.07 -7.45 -3.53
N LEU A 81 -1.35 -6.63 -2.53
CA LEU A 81 -2.47 -5.68 -2.56
C LEU A 81 -2.27 -4.64 -3.67
N SER A 82 -1.08 -4.07 -3.81
CA SER A 82 -0.76 -3.11 -4.88
C SER A 82 -0.93 -3.71 -6.28
N ARG A 83 -0.56 -4.98 -6.46
CA ARG A 83 -0.75 -5.69 -7.75
C ARG A 83 -2.23 -5.83 -8.11
N LEU A 84 -3.08 -6.10 -7.11
CA LEU A 84 -4.51 -6.33 -7.29
C LEU A 84 -5.28 -5.00 -7.44
N GLU A 85 -5.02 -4.07 -6.54
CA GLU A 85 -5.82 -2.85 -6.36
C GLU A 85 -5.22 -1.64 -7.07
N GLY A 86 -3.89 -1.58 -7.24
CA GLY A 86 -3.20 -0.42 -7.83
C GLY A 86 -3.33 -0.30 -9.36
N ARG A 87 -4.13 -1.15 -9.99
CA ARG A 87 -4.37 -1.15 -11.44
C ARG A 87 -5.77 -0.62 -11.74
N GLY A 88 -5.90 0.07 -12.86
CA GLY A 88 -7.16 0.69 -13.24
C GLY A 88 -6.98 1.74 -14.31
N ARG A 89 -7.91 2.68 -14.38
CA ARG A 89 -7.89 3.77 -15.36
C ARG A 89 -7.29 5.03 -14.72
N PRO A 90 -6.31 5.68 -15.39
CA PRO A 90 -5.81 6.95 -14.90
C PRO A 90 -6.91 8.02 -14.99
N GLN A 91 -6.98 8.88 -13.98
CA GLN A 91 -7.88 10.01 -13.91
C GLN A 91 -7.19 11.20 -13.23
N GLU A 92 -7.52 12.41 -13.67
CA GLU A 92 -7.05 13.63 -13.05
C GLU A 92 -7.84 13.95 -11.78
N LEU A 93 -7.13 14.35 -10.73
CA LEU A 93 -7.66 14.87 -9.47
C LEU A 93 -6.92 16.16 -9.14
N GLY A 94 -7.35 17.27 -9.74
CA GLY A 94 -6.61 18.53 -9.65
C GLY A 94 -5.19 18.38 -10.24
N PRO A 95 -4.12 18.67 -9.48
CA PRO A 95 -2.74 18.47 -9.96
C PRO A 95 -2.27 17.01 -9.90
N TYR A 96 -3.05 16.11 -9.30
CA TYR A 96 -2.68 14.71 -9.12
C TYR A 96 -3.20 13.84 -10.25
N VAL A 97 -2.44 12.80 -10.61
CA VAL A 97 -2.94 11.68 -11.40
C VAL A 97 -3.19 10.51 -10.47
N ILE A 98 -4.44 10.07 -10.39
CA ILE A 98 -4.85 8.90 -9.63
C ILE A 98 -5.18 7.74 -10.58
N VAL A 99 -5.21 6.52 -10.04
CA VAL A 99 -5.72 5.33 -10.73
C VAL A 99 -7.01 4.90 -10.07
N VAL A 100 -8.11 4.86 -10.83
CA VAL A 100 -9.39 4.33 -10.33
C VAL A 100 -9.48 2.85 -10.69
N SER A 101 -9.53 1.99 -9.68
CA SER A 101 -9.62 0.53 -9.87
C SER A 101 -11.00 0.10 -10.36
N ASP A 102 -11.15 -1.18 -10.70
CA ASP A 102 -12.41 -1.76 -11.19
C ASP A 102 -13.55 -1.68 -10.15
N ASP A 103 -13.22 -1.58 -8.85
CA ASP A 103 -14.20 -1.36 -7.78
C ASP A 103 -14.60 0.11 -7.59
N GLY A 104 -14.07 1.01 -8.42
CA GLY A 104 -14.38 2.43 -8.42
C GLY A 104 -13.64 3.25 -7.35
N LEU A 105 -12.74 2.64 -6.56
CA LEU A 105 -11.97 3.36 -5.57
C LEU A 105 -10.72 4.02 -6.18
N PRO A 106 -10.42 5.27 -5.79
CA PRO A 106 -9.25 5.99 -6.27
C PRO A 106 -7.98 5.51 -5.52
N ASN A 107 -6.88 5.42 -6.27
CA ASN A 107 -5.55 5.10 -5.79
C ASN A 107 -4.62 6.26 -6.09
N LEU A 108 -4.02 6.82 -5.06
CA LEU A 108 -3.01 7.86 -5.15
C LEU A 108 -1.66 7.29 -4.75
N THR A 109 -0.63 7.51 -5.57
CA THR A 109 0.76 7.23 -5.19
C THR A 109 1.42 8.53 -4.76
N VAL A 110 2.10 8.49 -3.62
CA VAL A 110 2.78 9.64 -3.01
C VAL A 110 4.17 9.26 -2.53
N GLY A 111 5.05 10.25 -2.42
CA GLY A 111 6.33 10.14 -1.76
C GLY A 111 6.23 10.16 -0.22
N PRO A 112 7.36 9.96 0.49
CA PRO A 112 7.41 9.91 1.94
C PRO A 112 7.03 11.22 2.63
N ASP A 113 7.27 12.35 1.97
CA ASP A 113 7.13 13.70 2.54
C ASP A 113 5.87 14.45 2.05
N ASP A 114 5.03 13.81 1.23
CA ASP A 114 3.84 14.44 0.67
C ASP A 114 2.75 14.67 1.72
N ASP A 115 2.13 15.87 1.70
CA ASP A 115 0.96 16.19 2.50
C ASP A 115 -0.31 15.61 1.84
N LEU A 116 -1.09 14.84 2.61
CA LEU A 116 -2.31 14.20 2.14
C LEU A 116 -3.57 15.07 2.23
N LYS A 117 -3.49 16.26 2.86
CA LYS A 117 -4.67 17.13 3.05
C LYS A 117 -5.31 17.57 1.76
N GLU A 118 -4.51 18.07 0.81
CA GLU A 118 -5.01 18.56 -0.47
C GLU A 118 -5.64 17.44 -1.31
N PRO A 119 -4.95 16.30 -1.57
CA PRO A 119 -5.56 15.23 -2.36
C PRO A 119 -6.77 14.59 -1.66
N ALA A 120 -6.80 14.53 -0.33
CA ALA A 120 -7.97 14.09 0.42
C ALA A 120 -9.16 15.06 0.21
N ALA A 121 -8.96 16.36 0.37
CA ALA A 121 -10.02 17.35 0.15
C ALA A 121 -10.56 17.31 -1.29
N LEU A 122 -9.69 17.13 -2.29
CA LEU A 122 -10.08 16.96 -3.68
C LEU A 122 -10.89 15.67 -3.90
N ALA A 123 -10.47 14.55 -3.30
CA ALA A 123 -11.20 13.29 -3.39
C ALA A 123 -12.59 13.37 -2.74
N ALA A 124 -12.70 14.04 -1.59
CA ALA A 124 -13.98 14.32 -0.93
C ALA A 124 -14.90 15.17 -1.81
N ALA A 125 -14.37 16.24 -2.43
CA ALA A 125 -15.13 17.10 -3.32
C ALA A 125 -15.61 16.37 -4.59
N ALA A 126 -14.83 15.40 -5.07
CA ALA A 126 -15.21 14.50 -6.16
C ALA A 126 -16.21 13.40 -5.75
N GLY A 127 -16.56 13.32 -4.46
CA GLY A 127 -17.56 12.38 -3.95
C GLY A 127 -17.04 10.99 -3.63
N TRP A 128 -15.71 10.78 -3.59
CA TRP A 128 -15.17 9.49 -3.18
C TRP A 128 -15.19 9.35 -1.65
N PRO A 129 -15.83 8.28 -1.12
CA PRO A 129 -15.92 8.08 0.32
C PRO A 129 -14.62 7.57 0.94
N LEU A 130 -13.71 7.07 0.12
CA LEU A 130 -12.45 6.43 0.49
C LEU A 130 -11.37 6.76 -0.53
N LEU A 131 -10.13 6.88 -0.07
CA LEU A 131 -8.94 7.02 -0.91
C LEU A 131 -7.89 6.00 -0.47
N ARG A 132 -7.39 5.22 -1.43
CA ARG A 132 -6.23 4.33 -1.26
C ARG A 132 -4.98 5.14 -1.53
N VAL A 133 -4.04 5.16 -0.58
CA VAL A 133 -2.77 5.86 -0.72
C VAL A 133 -1.63 4.86 -0.65
N TRP A 134 -0.78 4.89 -1.68
CA TRP A 134 0.41 4.05 -1.83
C TRP A 134 1.64 4.92 -1.63
N MET A 135 2.34 4.75 -0.52
CA MET A 135 3.60 5.44 -0.27
C MET A 135 4.74 4.68 -0.96
N ARG A 136 5.47 5.38 -1.81
CA ARG A 136 6.53 4.82 -2.64
C ARG A 136 7.63 5.86 -2.82
N ASP A 137 8.88 5.45 -2.57
CA ASP A 137 10.03 6.30 -2.86
C ASP A 137 10.20 6.46 -4.38
N GLU A 138 10.82 7.56 -4.80
CA GLU A 138 10.96 7.91 -6.22
C GLU A 138 11.69 6.83 -7.03
N ASP A 139 12.71 6.22 -6.42
CA ASP A 139 13.56 5.21 -7.02
C ASP A 139 13.03 3.77 -6.86
N GLU A 140 11.97 3.57 -6.06
CA GLU A 140 11.44 2.24 -5.76
C GLU A 140 10.28 1.87 -6.70
N PRO A 141 10.29 0.68 -7.33
CA PRO A 141 9.23 0.29 -8.25
C PRO A 141 7.92 -0.08 -7.54
N MET A 142 7.97 -0.35 -6.24
CA MET A 142 6.85 -0.89 -5.46
C MET A 142 6.63 -0.11 -4.17
N PRO A 143 5.37 0.07 -3.72
CA PRO A 143 5.08 0.81 -2.49
C PRO A 143 5.54 0.07 -1.24
N TYR A 144 6.00 0.80 -0.23
CA TYR A 144 6.41 0.25 1.06
C TYR A 144 5.33 0.36 2.13
N ARG A 145 4.33 1.22 1.92
CA ARG A 145 3.22 1.42 2.87
C ARG A 145 1.92 1.74 2.14
N PHE A 146 0.84 1.22 2.69
CA PHE A 146 -0.52 1.44 2.22
C PHE A 146 -1.35 2.10 3.32
N LEU A 147 -2.09 3.14 2.95
CA LEU A 147 -3.11 3.75 3.79
C LEU A 147 -4.46 3.66 3.09
N LEU A 148 -5.48 3.26 3.85
CA LEU A 148 -6.87 3.51 3.48
C LEU A 148 -7.35 4.70 4.29
N ILE A 149 -7.71 5.79 3.64
CA ILE A 149 -8.15 7.01 4.32
C ILE A 149 -9.59 7.36 3.96
N ARG A 150 -10.27 8.00 4.91
CA ARG A 150 -11.54 8.68 4.69
C ARG A 150 -11.19 10.15 4.35
N PRO A 151 -11.44 10.59 3.11
CA PRO A 151 -11.09 11.93 2.64
C PRO A 151 -11.88 13.05 3.33
#